data_AF-A0A857DAU0-F1
#
_entry.id   AF-A0A857DAU0-F1
#
_cell.length_a   1.000
_cell.length_b   1.000
_cell.length_c   1.000
_cell.angle_alpha   90.00
_cell.angle_beta   90.00
_cell.angle_gamma   90.00
#
_symmetry.space_group_name_H-M   'P 1'
#
loop_
_entity.id
_entity.type
_entity.pdbx_description
1 polymer ?
#
loop_
_entity_poly.entity_id
_entity_poly.type
_entity_poly.pdbx_seq_one_letter_code
_entity_poly.pdbx_strand_id
1 'polypeptide(L)'
;MELSRQLLLGLKANDFRHPIDLEATNSLKQLPGLDIAVRSLLGSVAEEFFYLNNIAASVLVGEKQLPDLHNLLLEACRILDLEPPQLYIQQNPVPNAYTFAMRGKKPFMVMHTSLIEMLTPAEIQAVMAHELGHLKCEHGVYLTLANIMVLAAGLLPNWGTMLARSLQERMLAWVRCAEFSCDRAALLAVQDPKIVMSVLMKLAGGSPSLAPLLNLEAFIDQAKSYDAVSASEMGEMLKGLQTQQLTHPLPVLRAREIDRWAGSPDYQNLLKGPKMGYNDKANAKGEWRNW
;
A
#
# COMPACT_ATOMS: atom_id res chain seq x y z
N MET A 1 -5.11 -29.21 1.53
CA MET A 1 -6.23 -28.67 2.30
C MET A 1 -5.83 -27.24 2.61
N GLU A 2 -6.24 -26.27 1.79
CA GLU A 2 -5.97 -24.86 2.10
C GLU A 2 -6.71 -24.54 3.40
N LEU A 3 -5.95 -24.18 4.43
CA LEU A 3 -6.53 -23.69 5.67
C LEU A 3 -7.33 -22.43 5.34
N SER A 4 -8.61 -22.42 5.69
CA SER A 4 -9.45 -21.24 5.53
C SER A 4 -8.81 -20.08 6.29
N ARG A 5 -8.51 -18.99 5.58
CA ARG A 5 -7.91 -17.77 6.16
C ARG A 5 -8.85 -17.17 7.21
N GLN A 6 -8.29 -16.71 8.33
CA GLN A 6 -9.04 -16.09 9.41
C GLN A 6 -9.66 -14.75 8.96
N LEU A 7 -10.95 -14.54 9.26
CA LEU A 7 -11.59 -13.23 9.08
C LEU A 7 -11.29 -12.32 10.27
N LEU A 8 -10.92 -11.06 9.99
CA LEU A 8 -10.55 -10.07 11.01
C LEU A 8 -11.68 -9.04 11.18
N LEU A 9 -12.85 -9.54 11.60
CA LEU A 9 -14.03 -8.69 11.81
C LEU A 9 -13.76 -7.62 12.87
N GLY A 10 -14.07 -6.36 12.55
CA GLY A 10 -13.81 -5.22 13.43
C GLY A 10 -12.37 -4.70 13.39
N LEU A 11 -11.52 -5.20 12.48
CA LEU A 11 -10.15 -4.71 12.29
C LEU A 11 -10.16 -3.21 12.00
N LYS A 12 -9.47 -2.43 12.83
CA LYS A 12 -9.26 -0.99 12.65
C LYS A 12 -7.87 -0.73 12.10
N ALA A 13 -7.68 0.40 11.44
CA ALA A 13 -6.37 0.83 10.94
C ALA A 13 -5.28 0.77 12.01
N ASN A 14 -5.57 1.30 13.20
CA ASN A 14 -4.62 1.37 14.32
C ASN A 14 -4.21 0.01 14.89
N ASP A 15 -4.95 -1.06 14.60
CA ASP A 15 -4.64 -2.40 15.12
C ASP A 15 -3.42 -3.01 14.42
N PHE A 16 -3.14 -2.60 13.17
CA PHE A 16 -1.98 -3.07 12.40
C PHE A 16 -1.05 -1.96 11.94
N ARG A 17 -1.44 -0.68 12.07
CA ARG A 17 -0.66 0.47 11.63
C ARG A 17 0.77 0.42 12.18
N HIS A 18 1.75 0.62 11.30
CA HIS A 18 3.14 0.69 11.71
C HIS A 18 3.39 1.95 12.56
N PRO A 19 4.12 1.88 13.68
CA PRO A 19 4.38 3.04 14.54
C PRO A 19 4.96 4.25 13.80
N ILE A 20 5.94 4.02 12.90
CA ILE A 20 6.55 5.10 12.10
C ILE A 20 5.58 5.74 11.11
N ASP A 21 4.59 5.01 10.61
CA ASP A 21 3.51 5.59 9.80
C ASP A 21 2.60 6.43 10.68
N LEU A 22 2.17 5.92 11.84
CA LEU A 22 1.35 6.68 12.77
C LEU A 22 2.00 8.00 13.16
N GLU A 23 3.29 7.97 13.52
CA GLU A 23 4.08 9.16 13.88
C GLU A 23 4.23 10.11 12.69
N ALA A 24 4.60 9.60 11.51
CA ALA A 24 4.77 10.42 10.32
C ALA A 24 3.44 11.07 9.90
N THR A 25 2.32 10.33 9.97
CA THR A 25 0.98 10.82 9.65
C THR A 25 0.54 11.92 10.62
N ASN A 26 0.79 11.74 11.92
CA ASN A 26 0.48 12.76 12.92
C ASN A 26 1.32 14.02 12.71
N SER A 27 2.59 13.86 12.37
CA SER A 27 3.50 14.97 12.04
C SER A 27 3.04 15.72 10.78
N LEU A 28 2.59 14.99 9.76
CA LEU A 28 2.06 15.56 8.52
C LEU A 28 0.81 16.39 8.79
N LYS A 29 -0.12 15.87 9.59
CA LYS A 29 -1.38 16.55 9.98
C LYS A 29 -1.16 17.86 10.73
N GLN A 30 -0.01 18.03 11.37
CA GLN A 30 0.34 19.25 12.10
C GLN A 30 0.97 20.32 11.19
N LEU A 31 1.23 20.04 9.91
CA LEU A 31 1.80 21.02 8.99
C LEU A 31 0.77 22.12 8.68
N PRO A 32 1.11 23.40 8.96
CA PRO A 32 0.19 24.51 8.74
C PRO A 32 -0.12 24.68 7.26
N GLY A 33 -1.40 24.80 6.91
CA GLY A 33 -1.88 25.01 5.54
C GLY A 33 -1.92 23.75 4.66
N LEU A 34 -1.55 22.58 5.18
CA LEU A 34 -1.66 21.32 4.45
C LEU A 34 -3.12 20.98 4.12
N ASP A 35 -4.02 21.20 5.07
CA ASP A 35 -5.45 21.01 4.90
C ASP A 35 -6.04 21.91 3.81
N ILE A 36 -5.58 23.16 3.71
CA ILE A 36 -5.95 24.10 2.66
C ILE A 36 -5.38 23.66 1.30
N ALA A 37 -4.13 23.20 1.26
CA ALA A 37 -3.49 22.71 0.05
C ALA A 37 -4.23 21.47 -0.50
N VAL A 38 -4.53 20.51 0.37
CA VAL A 38 -5.32 19.31 0.05
C VAL A 38 -6.69 19.71 -0.52
N ARG A 39 -7.43 20.59 0.16
CA ARG A 39 -8.76 21.03 -0.29
C ARG A 39 -8.72 21.79 -1.62
N SER A 40 -7.69 22.61 -1.83
CA SER A 40 -7.53 23.40 -3.06
C SER A 40 -7.11 22.54 -4.25
N LEU A 41 -6.28 21.52 -4.04
CA LEU A 41 -5.79 20.63 -5.09
C LEU A 41 -6.80 19.55 -5.47
N LEU A 42 -7.56 19.04 -4.50
CA LEU A 42 -8.67 18.11 -4.71
C LEU A 42 -9.97 18.84 -5.08
N GLY A 43 -9.87 19.99 -5.75
CA GLY A 43 -11.04 20.64 -6.34
C GLY A 43 -11.69 19.72 -7.39
N SER A 44 -13.00 19.80 -7.51
CA SER A 44 -13.85 18.95 -8.38
C SER A 44 -13.28 18.65 -9.78
N VAL A 45 -12.63 19.62 -10.43
CA VAL A 45 -12.13 19.49 -11.82
C VAL A 45 -10.90 18.59 -11.93
N ALA A 46 -9.95 18.67 -10.99
CA ALA A 46 -8.75 17.83 -11.01
C ALA A 46 -9.11 16.38 -10.68
N GLU A 47 -9.96 16.19 -9.66
CA GLU A 47 -10.49 14.88 -9.30
C GLU A 47 -11.22 14.23 -10.49
N GLU A 48 -12.11 14.97 -11.16
CA GLU A 48 -12.85 14.47 -12.31
C GLU A 48 -11.93 14.15 -13.50
N PHE A 49 -10.88 14.95 -13.75
CA PHE A 49 -9.89 14.66 -14.79
C PHE A 49 -9.10 13.37 -14.51
N PHE A 50 -8.60 13.18 -13.28
CA PHE A 50 -7.91 11.95 -12.91
C PHE A 50 -8.83 10.72 -12.94
N TYR A 51 -10.08 10.87 -12.49
CA TYR A 51 -11.09 9.83 -12.56
C TYR A 51 -11.33 9.42 -14.02
N LEU A 52 -11.62 10.39 -14.89
CA LEU A 52 -11.94 10.18 -16.29
C LEU A 52 -10.77 9.57 -17.06
N ASN A 53 -9.55 10.10 -16.89
CA ASN A 53 -8.39 9.61 -17.63
C ASN A 53 -8.03 8.16 -17.25
N ASN A 54 -8.08 7.83 -15.96
CA ASN A 54 -7.75 6.47 -15.51
C ASN A 54 -8.85 5.47 -15.86
N ILE A 55 -10.12 5.86 -15.84
CA ILE A 55 -11.23 4.94 -16.16
C ILE A 55 -11.45 4.78 -17.65
N ALA A 56 -11.26 5.84 -18.44
CA ALA A 56 -11.50 5.80 -19.90
C ALA A 56 -10.56 4.82 -20.63
N ALA A 57 -9.36 4.59 -20.10
CA ALA A 57 -8.34 3.72 -20.71
C ALA A 57 -8.17 2.38 -19.97
N SER A 58 -9.10 1.99 -19.11
CA SER A 58 -8.98 0.78 -18.28
C SER A 58 -10.21 -0.13 -18.35
N VAL A 59 -9.99 -1.41 -18.05
CA VAL A 59 -11.01 -2.45 -18.03
C VAL A 59 -11.55 -2.62 -16.61
N LEU A 60 -12.85 -2.39 -16.39
CA LEU A 60 -13.49 -2.61 -15.09
C LEU A 60 -13.60 -4.11 -14.78
N VAL A 61 -13.12 -4.53 -13.61
CA VAL A 61 -13.23 -5.90 -13.10
C VAL A 61 -14.58 -6.10 -12.40
N GLY A 62 -15.20 -7.25 -12.63
CA GLY A 62 -16.45 -7.65 -11.98
C GLY A 62 -16.80 -9.12 -12.22
N GLU A 63 -17.95 -9.57 -11.72
CA GLU A 63 -18.40 -10.96 -11.83
C GLU A 63 -18.44 -11.51 -13.26
N LYS A 64 -18.68 -10.65 -14.25
CA LYS A 64 -18.74 -11.04 -15.68
C LYS A 64 -17.44 -10.78 -16.44
N GLN A 65 -16.48 -10.09 -15.83
CA GLN A 65 -15.26 -9.64 -16.49
C GLN A 65 -14.08 -9.75 -15.52
N LEU A 66 -13.21 -10.73 -15.78
CA LEU A 66 -12.11 -11.12 -14.88
C LEU A 66 -12.63 -11.55 -13.48
N PRO A 67 -13.53 -12.55 -13.41
CA PRO A 67 -14.17 -12.97 -12.16
C PRO A 67 -13.18 -13.45 -11.09
N ASP A 68 -12.06 -14.05 -11.50
CA ASP A 68 -11.05 -14.53 -10.55
C ASP A 68 -10.41 -13.36 -9.78
N LEU A 69 -10.04 -12.28 -10.47
CA LEU A 69 -9.54 -11.06 -9.84
C LEU A 69 -10.59 -10.40 -8.96
N HIS A 70 -11.85 -10.42 -9.41
CA HIS A 70 -12.96 -9.91 -8.60
C HIS A 70 -13.09 -10.67 -7.28
N ASN A 71 -13.03 -12.00 -7.32
CA ASN A 71 -13.13 -12.85 -6.14
C ASN A 71 -11.95 -12.66 -5.18
N LEU A 72 -10.72 -12.52 -5.69
CA LEU A 72 -9.55 -12.22 -4.87
C LEU A 72 -9.72 -10.91 -4.09
N LEU A 73 -10.24 -9.87 -4.76
CA LEU A 73 -10.53 -8.59 -4.12
C LEU A 73 -11.61 -8.72 -3.04
N LEU A 74 -12.73 -9.38 -3.35
CA LEU A 74 -13.82 -9.56 -2.41
C LEU A 74 -13.38 -10.33 -1.16
N GLU A 75 -12.57 -11.38 -1.33
CA GLU A 75 -12.03 -12.14 -0.22
C GLU A 75 -11.09 -11.29 0.64
N ALA A 76 -10.18 -10.52 0.03
CA ALA A 76 -9.27 -9.63 0.75
C ALA A 76 -10.04 -8.55 1.54
N CYS A 77 -11.07 -7.95 0.93
CA CYS A 77 -11.95 -6.98 1.58
C CYS A 77 -12.69 -7.61 2.77
N ARG A 78 -13.19 -8.83 2.62
CA ARG A 78 -13.87 -9.57 3.70
C ARG A 78 -12.92 -9.88 4.85
N ILE A 79 -11.67 -10.27 4.57
CA ILE A 79 -10.66 -10.54 5.59
C ILE A 79 -10.29 -9.27 6.35
N LEU A 80 -10.06 -8.16 5.63
CA LEU A 80 -9.65 -6.88 6.19
C LEU A 80 -10.81 -6.01 6.71
N ASP A 81 -12.04 -6.52 6.68
CA ASP A 81 -13.26 -5.82 7.09
C ASP A 81 -13.43 -4.45 6.40
N LEU A 82 -13.43 -4.47 5.07
CA LEU A 82 -13.55 -3.32 4.19
C LEU A 82 -14.68 -3.51 3.18
N GLU A 83 -15.31 -2.41 2.79
CA GLU A 83 -16.16 -2.40 1.60
C GLU A 83 -15.31 -2.47 0.33
N PRO A 84 -15.69 -3.28 -0.67
CA PRO A 84 -14.90 -3.42 -1.90
C PRO A 84 -14.85 -2.13 -2.73
N PRO A 85 -13.65 -1.59 -3.05
CA PRO A 85 -13.51 -0.52 -4.04
C PRO A 85 -13.82 -1.06 -5.45
N GLN A 86 -13.87 -0.17 -6.45
CA GLN A 86 -13.80 -0.63 -7.84
C GLN A 86 -12.38 -1.07 -8.17
N LEU A 87 -12.22 -2.03 -9.08
CA LEU A 87 -10.92 -2.47 -9.56
C LEU A 87 -10.87 -2.34 -11.09
N TYR A 88 -9.82 -1.72 -11.59
CA TYR A 88 -9.56 -1.51 -13.00
C TYR A 88 -8.24 -2.14 -13.40
N ILE A 89 -8.19 -2.71 -14.60
CA ILE A 89 -6.95 -3.18 -15.22
C ILE A 89 -6.53 -2.23 -16.32
N GLN A 90 -5.31 -1.72 -16.24
CA GLN A 90 -4.72 -0.83 -17.23
C GLN A 90 -3.59 -1.53 -17.97
N GLN A 91 -3.61 -1.45 -19.30
CA GLN A 91 -2.50 -1.98 -20.11
C GLN A 91 -1.29 -1.07 -19.92
N ASN A 92 -0.22 -1.60 -19.32
CA ASN A 92 1.00 -0.84 -19.06
C ASN A 92 2.20 -1.80 -18.86
N PRO A 93 3.33 -1.56 -19.54
CA PRO A 93 4.51 -2.42 -19.44
C PRO A 93 5.28 -2.27 -18.12
N VAL A 94 5.01 -1.22 -17.33
CA VAL A 94 5.66 -0.97 -16.04
C VAL A 94 4.81 -1.59 -14.92
N PRO A 95 5.31 -2.57 -14.16
CA PRO A 95 4.54 -3.18 -13.07
C PRO A 95 4.17 -2.13 -12.02
N ASN A 96 2.87 -1.96 -11.78
CA ASN A 96 2.37 -1.05 -10.75
C ASN A 96 0.94 -1.41 -10.34
N ALA A 97 0.58 -0.98 -9.14
CA ALA A 97 -0.80 -0.86 -8.68
C ALA A 97 -0.92 0.42 -7.85
N TYR A 98 -2.10 1.02 -7.82
CA TYR A 98 -2.34 2.19 -6.98
C TYR A 98 -3.83 2.34 -6.65
N THR A 99 -4.09 3.06 -5.58
CA THR A 99 -5.44 3.34 -5.11
C THR A 99 -5.74 4.81 -5.08
N PHE A 100 -6.95 5.15 -5.51
CA PHE A 100 -7.47 6.50 -5.48
C PHE A 100 -8.73 6.56 -4.62
N ALA A 101 -8.77 7.52 -3.70
CA ALA A 101 -9.96 7.87 -2.92
C ALA A 101 -10.32 9.34 -3.13
N MET A 102 -11.58 9.61 -3.47
CA MET A 102 -12.16 10.95 -3.63
C MET A 102 -13.30 11.14 -2.63
N ARG A 103 -13.51 12.39 -2.23
CA ARG A 103 -14.60 12.72 -1.32
C ARG A 103 -15.97 12.49 -1.98
N GLY A 104 -16.84 11.73 -1.32
CA GLY A 104 -18.20 11.47 -1.80
C GLY A 104 -18.29 10.58 -3.05
N LYS A 105 -17.20 9.92 -3.45
CA LYS A 105 -17.19 8.93 -4.54
C LYS A 105 -16.71 7.59 -4.01
N LYS A 106 -17.08 6.52 -4.72
CA LYS A 106 -16.55 5.19 -4.44
C LYS A 106 -15.04 5.18 -4.79
N PRO A 107 -14.16 4.72 -3.89
CA PRO A 107 -12.75 4.59 -4.22
C PRO A 107 -12.54 3.50 -5.26
N PHE A 108 -11.42 3.60 -5.98
CA PHE A 108 -11.03 2.63 -6.98
C PHE A 108 -9.54 2.34 -6.91
N MET A 109 -9.19 1.13 -7.34
CA MET A 109 -7.84 0.63 -7.49
C MET A 109 -7.57 0.36 -8.97
N VAL A 110 -6.34 0.62 -9.41
CA VAL A 110 -5.87 0.27 -10.75
C VAL A 110 -4.69 -0.67 -10.62
N MET A 111 -4.66 -1.70 -11.46
CA MET A 111 -3.56 -2.65 -11.53
C MET A 111 -3.07 -2.76 -12.97
N HIS A 112 -1.76 -2.73 -13.17
CA HIS A 112 -1.18 -2.84 -14.50
C HIS A 112 -1.09 -4.30 -14.96
N THR A 113 -1.28 -4.54 -16.26
CA THR A 113 -1.19 -5.88 -16.86
C THR A 113 0.16 -6.56 -16.60
N SER A 114 1.26 -5.80 -16.67
CA SER A 114 2.62 -6.30 -16.41
C SER A 114 2.80 -6.88 -15.00
N LEU A 115 2.04 -6.39 -14.01
CA LEU A 115 2.06 -6.93 -12.66
C LEU A 115 1.30 -8.27 -12.59
N ILE A 116 0.13 -8.33 -13.24
CA ILE A 116 -0.70 -9.54 -13.29
C ILE A 116 0.02 -10.70 -14.01
N GLU A 117 0.78 -10.40 -15.06
CA GLU A 117 1.49 -11.40 -15.86
C GLU A 117 2.65 -12.09 -15.12
N MET A 118 3.21 -11.48 -14.08
CA MET A 118 4.37 -12.03 -13.35
C MET A 118 4.03 -12.60 -11.96
N LEU A 119 2.83 -12.30 -11.43
CA LEU A 119 2.40 -12.68 -10.09
C LEU A 119 1.43 -13.87 -10.13
N THR A 120 1.52 -14.72 -9.11
CA THR A 120 0.53 -15.76 -8.82
C THR A 120 -0.75 -15.15 -8.25
N PRO A 121 -1.90 -15.86 -8.27
CA PRO A 121 -3.15 -15.35 -7.69
C PRO A 121 -3.04 -14.89 -6.24
N ALA A 122 -2.27 -15.60 -5.41
CA ALA A 122 -2.09 -15.22 -4.01
C ALA A 122 -1.21 -13.96 -3.85
N GLU A 123 -0.20 -13.79 -4.72
CA GLU A 123 0.62 -12.57 -4.77
C GLU A 123 -0.16 -11.37 -5.31
N ILE A 124 -1.03 -11.57 -6.30
CA ILE A 124 -1.96 -10.54 -6.79
C ILE A 124 -2.89 -10.09 -5.65
N GLN A 125 -3.42 -11.02 -4.87
CA GLN A 125 -4.25 -10.70 -3.72
C GLN A 125 -3.46 -9.96 -2.63
N ALA A 126 -2.18 -10.29 -2.42
CA ALA A 126 -1.31 -9.52 -1.53
C ALA A 126 -1.15 -8.08 -2.00
N VAL A 127 -0.98 -7.84 -3.30
CA VAL A 127 -0.92 -6.48 -3.86
C VAL A 127 -2.25 -5.74 -3.70
N MET A 128 -3.39 -6.40 -3.99
CA MET A 128 -4.70 -5.81 -3.72
C MET A 128 -4.86 -5.45 -2.24
N ALA A 129 -4.44 -6.33 -1.34
CA ALA A 129 -4.53 -6.10 0.10
C ALA A 129 -3.59 -4.99 0.60
N HIS A 130 -2.41 -4.85 -0.01
CA HIS A 130 -1.52 -3.72 0.22
C HIS A 130 -2.23 -2.39 -0.10
N GLU A 131 -2.83 -2.32 -1.28
CA GLU A 131 -3.60 -1.19 -1.76
C GLU A 131 -4.84 -0.89 -0.88
N LEU A 132 -5.55 -1.93 -0.44
CA LEU A 132 -6.62 -1.81 0.57
C LEU A 132 -6.10 -1.26 1.91
N GLY A 133 -4.84 -1.53 2.26
CA GLY A 133 -4.15 -0.94 3.41
C GLY A 133 -4.08 0.58 3.33
N HIS A 134 -3.82 1.14 2.14
CA HIS A 134 -3.86 2.59 1.93
C HIS A 134 -5.25 3.17 2.16
N LEU A 135 -6.31 2.46 1.74
CA LEU A 135 -7.69 2.88 2.02
C LEU A 135 -8.01 2.81 3.51
N LYS A 136 -7.71 1.68 4.16
CA LYS A 136 -8.00 1.44 5.58
C LYS A 136 -7.30 2.48 6.48
N CYS A 137 -6.05 2.80 6.18
CA CYS A 137 -5.24 3.74 6.95
C CYS A 137 -5.44 5.22 6.53
N GLU A 138 -6.39 5.48 5.63
CA GLU A 138 -6.74 6.81 5.14
C GLU A 138 -5.57 7.55 4.45
N HIS A 139 -4.72 6.82 3.73
CA HIS A 139 -3.54 7.36 3.03
C HIS A 139 -3.87 8.11 1.73
N GLY A 140 -5.01 7.81 1.09
CA GLY A 140 -5.32 8.25 -0.28
C GLY A 140 -5.23 9.77 -0.51
N VAL A 141 -5.71 10.57 0.43
CA VAL A 141 -5.70 12.04 0.32
C VAL A 141 -4.28 12.61 0.24
N TYR A 142 -3.37 12.08 1.06
CA TYR A 142 -1.98 12.53 1.10
C TYR A 142 -1.16 11.97 -0.07
N LEU A 143 -1.48 10.76 -0.54
CA LEU A 143 -0.86 10.17 -1.74
C LEU A 143 -1.17 10.99 -2.99
N THR A 144 -2.42 11.41 -3.19
CA THR A 144 -2.78 12.26 -4.34
C THR A 144 -2.00 13.58 -4.31
N LEU A 145 -1.87 14.20 -3.14
CA LEU A 145 -1.06 15.40 -2.98
C LEU A 145 0.42 15.15 -3.33
N ALA A 146 1.01 14.06 -2.81
CA ALA A 146 2.40 13.68 -3.10
C ALA A 146 2.64 13.48 -4.61
N ASN A 147 1.74 12.77 -5.30
CA ASN A 147 1.83 12.52 -6.74
C ASN A 147 1.76 13.81 -7.56
N ILE A 148 0.84 14.73 -7.21
CA ILE A 148 0.74 16.02 -7.90
C ILE A 148 2.01 16.86 -7.68
N MET A 149 2.58 16.86 -6.47
CA MET A 149 3.81 17.59 -6.20
C MET A 149 4.99 17.07 -7.02
N VAL A 150 5.12 15.75 -7.20
CA VAL A 150 6.15 15.16 -8.05
C VAL A 150 5.98 15.61 -9.50
N LEU A 151 4.76 15.62 -10.03
CA LEU A 151 4.47 16.07 -11.39
C LEU A 151 4.68 17.58 -11.57
N ALA A 152 4.33 18.38 -10.56
CA ALA A 152 4.41 19.84 -10.58
C ALA A 152 5.79 20.39 -10.20
N ALA A 153 6.72 19.56 -9.75
CA ALA A 153 8.06 19.98 -9.30
C ALA A 153 8.84 20.76 -10.38
N GLY A 154 8.55 20.55 -11.66
CA GLY A 154 9.15 21.28 -12.79
C GLY A 154 8.44 22.58 -13.22
N LEU A 155 7.29 22.91 -12.63
CA LEU A 155 6.43 24.03 -13.07
C LEU A 155 6.49 25.25 -12.15
N LEU A 156 7.16 25.16 -11.00
CA LEU A 156 7.17 26.21 -9.99
C LEU A 156 8.31 27.24 -10.20
N PRO A 157 8.06 28.55 -9.96
CA PRO A 157 9.11 29.56 -9.96
C PRO A 157 10.18 29.31 -8.88
N ASN A 158 11.43 29.73 -9.13
CA ASN A 158 12.62 29.44 -8.32
C ASN A 158 12.54 29.76 -6.81
N TRP A 159 11.62 30.61 -6.36
CA TRP A 159 11.43 30.92 -4.93
C TRP A 159 10.43 29.96 -4.25
N GLY A 160 9.45 29.45 -5.00
CA GLY A 160 8.51 28.43 -4.54
C GLY A 160 9.13 27.03 -4.50
N THR A 161 10.20 26.79 -5.26
CA THR A 161 10.85 25.48 -5.37
C THR A 161 11.46 25.01 -4.05
N MET A 162 12.02 25.90 -3.20
CA MET A 162 12.63 25.48 -1.93
C MET A 162 11.60 25.02 -0.90
N LEU A 163 10.49 25.74 -0.76
CA LEU A 163 9.38 25.35 0.12
C LEU A 163 8.68 24.10 -0.41
N ALA A 164 8.41 24.03 -1.72
CA ALA A 164 7.81 22.86 -2.35
C ALA A 164 8.71 21.62 -2.22
N ARG A 165 10.03 21.77 -2.38
CA ARG A 165 10.99 20.68 -2.21
C ARG A 165 11.04 20.17 -0.77
N SER A 166 11.06 21.05 0.21
CA SER A 166 11.01 20.65 1.63
C SER A 166 9.73 19.88 1.97
N LEU A 167 8.58 20.33 1.46
CA LEU A 167 7.32 19.62 1.61
C LEU A 167 7.32 18.27 0.88
N GLN A 168 7.85 18.24 -0.35
CA GLN A 168 7.98 17.03 -1.16
C GLN A 168 8.85 15.99 -0.46
N GLU A 169 10.00 16.38 0.11
CA GLU A 169 10.89 15.47 0.84
C GLU A 169 10.20 14.87 2.07
N ARG A 170 9.45 15.67 2.83
CA ARG A 170 8.64 15.20 3.97
C ARG A 170 7.51 14.27 3.53
N MET A 171 6.87 14.57 2.42
CA MET A 171 5.80 13.75 1.86
C MET A 171 6.32 12.42 1.36
N LEU A 172 7.44 12.39 0.64
CA LEU A 172 8.09 11.14 0.22
C LEU A 172 8.57 10.32 1.43
N ALA A 173 9.08 10.98 2.48
CA ALA A 173 9.40 10.29 3.73
C ALA A 173 8.15 9.67 4.37
N TRP A 174 7.04 10.40 4.40
CA TRP A 174 5.76 9.89 4.89
C TRP A 174 5.25 8.71 4.05
N VAL A 175 5.30 8.79 2.72
CA VAL A 175 4.90 7.68 1.81
C VAL A 175 5.69 6.43 2.17
N ARG A 176 7.01 6.55 2.34
CA ARG A 176 7.86 5.41 2.73
C ARG A 176 7.47 4.81 4.08
N CYS A 177 7.02 5.61 5.04
CA CYS A 177 6.50 5.09 6.30
C CYS A 177 5.17 4.35 6.11
N ALA A 178 4.27 4.91 5.30
CA ALA A 178 2.94 4.36 5.02
C ALA A 178 2.99 2.95 4.41
N GLU A 179 3.99 2.68 3.55
CA GLU A 179 4.21 1.37 2.92
C GLU A 179 4.26 0.21 3.93
N PHE A 180 4.86 0.42 5.11
CA PHE A 180 4.97 -0.64 6.11
C PHE A 180 3.62 -1.03 6.70
N SER A 181 2.70 -0.07 6.87
CA SER A 181 1.32 -0.39 7.29
C SER A 181 0.57 -1.15 6.21
N CYS A 182 0.78 -0.80 4.95
CA CYS A 182 0.16 -1.47 3.82
C CYS A 182 0.71 -2.89 3.61
N ASP A 183 2.01 -3.13 3.85
CA ASP A 183 2.59 -4.47 3.89
C ASP A 183 1.97 -5.34 4.99
N ARG A 184 1.71 -4.75 6.16
CA ARG A 184 0.99 -5.45 7.24
C ARG A 184 -0.44 -5.82 6.82
N ALA A 185 -1.14 -4.94 6.11
CA ALA A 185 -2.46 -5.26 5.53
C ALA A 185 -2.37 -6.41 4.52
N ALA A 186 -1.35 -6.41 3.65
CA ALA A 186 -1.08 -7.50 2.73
C ALA A 186 -0.88 -8.84 3.46
N LEU A 187 -0.05 -8.84 4.50
CA LEU A 187 0.19 -10.03 5.32
C LEU A 187 -1.08 -10.53 6.01
N LEU A 188 -1.88 -9.64 6.59
CA LEU A 188 -3.14 -10.03 7.23
C LEU A 188 -4.14 -10.66 6.25
N ALA A 189 -4.17 -10.19 5.00
CA ALA A 189 -5.05 -10.74 3.99
C ALA A 189 -4.59 -12.12 3.51
N VAL A 190 -3.30 -12.34 3.27
CA VAL A 190 -2.80 -13.61 2.72
C VAL A 190 -2.38 -14.63 3.77
N GLN A 191 -2.09 -14.18 4.99
CA GLN A 191 -1.71 -14.96 6.18
C GLN A 191 -0.48 -15.85 6.01
N ASP A 192 0.36 -15.54 5.03
CA ASP A 192 1.66 -16.16 4.78
C ASP A 192 2.70 -15.07 4.42
N PRO A 193 3.73 -14.85 5.26
CA PRO A 193 4.76 -13.85 4.99
C PRO A 193 5.56 -14.13 3.73
N LYS A 194 5.68 -15.41 3.31
CA LYS A 194 6.43 -15.77 2.09
C LYS A 194 5.78 -15.19 0.85
N ILE A 195 4.45 -15.07 0.81
CA ILE A 195 3.72 -14.50 -0.32
C ILE A 195 4.07 -13.03 -0.47
N VAL A 196 4.00 -12.25 0.62
CA VAL A 196 4.32 -10.81 0.59
C VAL A 196 5.80 -10.58 0.26
N MET A 197 6.71 -11.36 0.87
CA MET A 197 8.13 -11.27 0.54
C MET A 197 8.43 -11.66 -0.91
N SER A 198 7.71 -12.63 -1.48
CA SER A 198 7.82 -13.02 -2.89
C SER A 198 7.37 -11.90 -3.83
N VAL A 199 6.28 -11.18 -3.50
CA VAL A 199 5.87 -9.96 -4.23
C VAL A 199 7.01 -8.95 -4.24
N LEU A 200 7.59 -8.63 -3.08
CA LEU A 200 8.67 -7.64 -2.96
C LEU A 200 9.92 -8.05 -3.76
N MET A 201 10.27 -9.34 -3.75
CA MET A 201 11.34 -9.89 -4.56
C MET A 201 11.07 -9.72 -6.06
N LYS A 202 9.85 -10.04 -6.52
CA LYS A 202 9.45 -9.90 -7.93
C LYS A 202 9.34 -8.43 -8.37
N LEU A 203 8.98 -7.52 -7.48
CA LEU A 203 9.04 -6.08 -7.76
C LEU A 203 10.49 -5.58 -7.87
N ALA A 204 11.44 -6.18 -7.15
CA ALA A 204 12.84 -5.79 -7.20
C ALA A 204 13.57 -6.22 -8.49
N GLY A 205 13.17 -7.34 -9.11
CA GLY A 205 13.88 -7.86 -10.28
C GLY A 205 13.14 -8.91 -11.11
N GLY A 206 11.82 -9.03 -10.94
CA GLY A 206 10.99 -9.99 -11.65
C GLY A 206 10.51 -9.49 -13.01
N SER A 207 10.15 -10.45 -13.85
CA SER A 207 9.43 -10.30 -15.11
C SER A 207 8.68 -11.61 -15.38
N PRO A 208 7.78 -11.70 -16.37
CA PRO A 208 7.12 -12.97 -16.68
C PRO A 208 8.10 -14.12 -16.96
N SER A 209 9.28 -13.84 -17.51
CA SER A 209 10.32 -14.84 -17.79
C SER A 209 11.25 -15.13 -16.60
N LEU A 210 11.50 -14.14 -15.74
CA LEU A 210 12.42 -14.28 -14.60
C LEU A 210 11.72 -14.70 -13.31
N ALA A 211 10.47 -14.30 -13.09
CA ALA A 211 9.74 -14.54 -11.85
C ALA A 211 9.67 -16.01 -11.42
N PRO A 212 9.54 -17.01 -12.32
CA PRO A 212 9.58 -18.43 -11.95
C PRO A 212 10.98 -18.93 -11.53
N LEU A 213 12.04 -18.20 -11.89
CA LEU A 213 13.44 -18.56 -11.62
C LEU A 213 13.98 -17.92 -10.34
N LEU A 214 13.26 -16.94 -9.78
CA LEU A 214 13.69 -16.25 -8.56
C LEU A 214 13.57 -17.16 -7.34
N ASN A 215 14.53 -17.04 -6.43
CA ASN A 215 14.58 -17.83 -5.19
C ASN A 215 14.39 -16.92 -3.97
N LEU A 216 13.31 -17.15 -3.23
CA LEU A 216 12.94 -16.33 -2.09
C LEU A 216 13.96 -16.43 -0.94
N GLU A 217 14.52 -17.60 -0.68
CA GLU A 217 15.51 -17.79 0.39
C GLU A 217 16.78 -16.99 0.09
N ALA A 218 17.26 -17.02 -1.15
CA ALA A 218 18.39 -16.23 -1.60
C ALA A 218 18.13 -14.71 -1.48
N PHE A 219 16.91 -14.26 -1.77
CA PHE A 219 16.51 -12.85 -1.57
C PHE A 219 16.46 -12.44 -0.09
N ILE A 220 16.00 -13.34 0.79
CA ILE A 220 16.01 -13.11 2.25
C ILE A 220 17.45 -13.08 2.78
N ASP A 221 18.33 -13.94 2.29
CA ASP A 221 19.74 -13.92 2.70
C ASP A 221 20.47 -12.65 2.19
N GLN A 222 20.13 -12.17 0.99
CA GLN A 222 20.54 -10.84 0.52
C GLN A 222 20.08 -9.76 1.52
N ALA A 223 18.86 -9.85 2.06
CA ALA A 223 18.36 -8.89 3.05
C ALA A 223 19.18 -8.87 4.34
N LYS A 224 19.59 -10.03 4.84
CA LYS A 224 20.46 -10.12 6.03
C LYS A 224 21.84 -9.51 5.76
N SER A 225 22.39 -9.68 4.56
CA SER A 225 23.68 -9.09 4.19
C SER A 225 23.65 -7.56 4.13
N TYR A 226 22.52 -6.97 3.72
CA TYR A 226 22.33 -5.52 3.71
C TYR A 226 22.46 -4.92 5.12
N ASP A 227 21.94 -5.61 6.14
CA ASP A 227 22.05 -5.19 7.54
C ASP A 227 23.49 -5.16 8.06
N ALA A 228 24.31 -6.11 7.61
CA ALA A 228 25.73 -6.15 7.94
C ALA A 228 26.49 -4.96 7.34
N VAL A 229 26.12 -4.52 6.12
CA VAL A 229 26.71 -3.34 5.47
C VAL A 229 26.28 -2.05 6.18
N SER A 230 25.03 -1.96 6.63
CA SER A 230 24.54 -0.82 7.40
C SER A 230 24.98 -0.81 8.87
N ALA A 231 25.74 -1.80 9.35
CA ALA A 231 26.20 -1.82 10.73
C ALA A 231 27.26 -0.74 11.05
N SER A 232 27.85 -0.13 10.02
CA SER A 232 28.78 1.00 10.16
C SER A 232 28.05 2.35 10.06
N GLU A 233 28.59 3.38 10.71
CA GLU A 233 28.05 4.75 10.63
C GLU A 233 28.02 5.28 9.19
N MET A 234 29.05 4.95 8.40
CA MET A 234 29.11 5.24 6.96
C MET A 234 28.02 4.48 6.18
N GLY A 235 27.74 3.23 6.55
CA GLY A 235 26.70 2.40 5.96
C GLY A 235 25.29 2.96 6.20
N GLU A 236 24.97 3.39 7.42
CA GLU A 236 23.69 4.07 7.74
C GLU A 236 23.57 5.40 6.99
N MET A 237 24.65 6.18 6.88
CA MET A 237 24.65 7.44 6.11
C MET A 237 24.34 7.19 4.62
N LEU A 238 25.02 6.23 3.99
CA LEU A 238 24.82 5.89 2.58
C LEU A 238 23.40 5.35 2.31
N LYS A 239 22.86 4.55 3.24
CA LYS A 239 21.48 4.06 3.21
C LYS A 239 20.46 5.20 3.31
N GLY A 240 20.69 6.17 4.19
CA GLY A 240 19.88 7.38 4.29
C GLY A 240 19.85 8.15 2.98
N LEU A 241 21.01 8.37 2.35
CA LEU A 241 21.12 9.09 1.07
C LEU A 241 20.44 8.36 -0.09
N GLN A 242 20.61 7.04 -0.21
CA GLN A 242 19.93 6.26 -1.26
C GLN A 242 18.41 6.28 -1.09
N THR A 243 17.92 6.18 0.16
CA THR A 243 16.48 6.05 0.44
C THR A 243 15.73 7.38 0.23
N GLN A 244 16.42 8.52 0.33
CA GLN A 244 15.80 9.85 0.20
C GLN A 244 15.11 10.08 -1.15
N GLN A 245 15.67 9.56 -2.24
CA GLN A 245 15.15 9.77 -3.61
C GLN A 245 14.12 8.71 -4.04
N LEU A 246 13.91 7.66 -3.25
CA LEU A 246 12.97 6.60 -3.59
C LEU A 246 11.54 6.96 -3.17
N THR A 247 10.58 6.64 -4.03
CA THR A 247 9.14 6.74 -3.73
C THR A 247 8.69 5.68 -2.75
N HIS A 248 9.33 4.51 -2.75
CA HIS A 248 9.05 3.39 -1.85
C HIS A 248 10.33 2.99 -1.08
N PRO A 249 10.23 2.43 0.13
CA PRO A 249 11.38 1.84 0.81
C PRO A 249 11.96 0.70 -0.02
N LEU A 250 13.24 0.41 0.19
CA LEU A 250 13.89 -0.72 -0.46
C LEU A 250 13.10 -2.02 -0.20
N PRO A 251 12.77 -2.81 -1.25
CA PRO A 251 11.98 -4.04 -1.11
C PRO A 251 12.54 -5.01 -0.06
N VAL A 252 13.86 -5.06 0.02
CA VAL A 252 14.63 -5.86 0.98
C VAL A 252 14.32 -5.49 2.45
N LEU A 253 14.19 -4.20 2.76
CA LEU A 253 13.85 -3.73 4.11
C LEU A 253 12.41 -4.06 4.48
N ARG A 254 11.49 -3.95 3.51
CA ARG A 254 10.08 -4.29 3.66
C ARG A 254 9.89 -5.77 3.92
N ALA A 255 10.60 -6.62 3.16
CA ALA A 255 10.55 -8.08 3.33
C ALA A 255 10.99 -8.50 4.74
N ARG A 256 12.06 -7.89 5.25
CA ARG A 256 12.54 -8.13 6.61
C ARG A 256 11.52 -7.68 7.67
N GLU A 257 10.89 -6.52 7.49
CA GLU A 257 9.89 -6.04 8.45
C GLU A 257 8.65 -6.95 8.47
N ILE A 258 8.26 -7.50 7.32
CA ILE A 258 7.21 -8.53 7.23
C ILE A 258 7.59 -9.79 8.00
N ASP A 259 8.79 -10.33 7.77
CA ASP A 259 9.27 -11.53 8.49
C ASP A 259 9.27 -11.31 10.01
N ARG A 260 9.77 -10.14 10.45
CA ARG A 260 9.77 -9.75 11.87
C ARG A 260 8.36 -9.65 12.44
N TRP A 261 7.44 -8.95 11.75
CA TRP A 261 6.10 -8.73 12.27
C TRP A 261 5.28 -10.03 12.27
N ALA A 262 5.45 -10.90 11.28
CA ALA A 262 4.81 -12.22 11.24
C ALA A 262 5.17 -13.11 12.45
N GLY A 263 6.40 -12.98 12.96
CA GLY A 263 6.86 -13.65 14.18
C GLY A 263 6.43 -12.99 15.49
N SER A 264 5.79 -11.82 15.44
CA SER A 264 5.47 -11.04 16.64
C SER A 264 4.21 -11.52 17.36
N PRO A 265 4.11 -11.35 18.70
CA PRO A 265 2.87 -11.59 19.44
C PRO A 265 1.70 -10.77 18.93
N ASP A 266 1.94 -9.54 18.46
CA ASP A 266 0.91 -8.62 17.97
C ASP A 266 0.17 -9.22 16.77
N TYR A 267 0.91 -9.69 15.76
CA TYR A 267 0.34 -10.37 14.60
C TYR A 267 -0.43 -11.63 15.00
N GLN A 268 0.15 -12.45 15.88
CA GLN A 268 -0.48 -13.68 16.35
C GLN A 268 -1.77 -13.41 17.15
N ASN A 269 -1.83 -12.29 17.87
CA ASN A 269 -3.02 -11.88 18.61
C ASN A 269 -4.13 -11.40 17.68
N LEU A 270 -3.80 -10.68 16.59
CA LEU A 270 -4.78 -10.29 15.57
C LEU A 270 -5.41 -11.53 14.90
N LEU A 271 -4.61 -12.53 14.56
CA LEU A 271 -5.11 -13.76 13.93
C LEU A 271 -5.91 -14.68 14.87
N LYS A 272 -5.78 -14.53 16.19
CA LYS A 272 -6.60 -15.31 17.15
C LYS A 272 -8.04 -14.81 17.22
N GLY A 273 -8.32 -13.60 16.72
CA GLY A 273 -9.62 -12.93 16.78
C GLY A 273 -10.05 -12.61 18.22
N PRO A 274 -11.08 -11.77 18.41
CA PRO A 274 -11.69 -11.63 19.72
C PRO A 274 -12.31 -12.96 20.14
N LYS A 275 -12.05 -13.43 21.38
CA LYS A 275 -12.88 -14.48 21.99
C LYS A 275 -14.31 -13.96 21.99
N MET A 276 -15.20 -14.53 21.17
CA MET A 276 -16.62 -14.19 21.18
C MET A 276 -17.16 -14.41 22.59
N GLY A 277 -17.26 -13.34 23.37
CA GLY A 277 -18.12 -13.26 24.53
C GLY A 277 -19.55 -13.28 24.01
N TYR A 278 -20.29 -14.31 24.40
CA TYR A 278 -21.70 -14.50 24.09
C TYR A 278 -22.51 -13.35 24.72
N ASN A 279 -22.67 -12.25 23.98
CA ASN A 279 -23.57 -11.10 24.18
C ASN A 279 -22.84 -9.81 23.79
N ASP A 280 -22.90 -9.44 22.53
CA ASP A 280 -23.20 -8.05 22.15
C ASP A 280 -23.52 -8.00 20.65
N LYS A 281 -24.66 -7.39 20.33
CA LYS A 281 -25.09 -7.15 18.95
C LYS A 281 -24.14 -6.11 18.32
N ALA A 282 -23.02 -6.56 17.77
CA ALA A 282 -22.17 -5.71 16.95
C ALA A 282 -22.86 -5.46 15.60
N ASN A 283 -23.15 -4.19 15.29
CA ASN A 283 -23.62 -3.78 13.96
C ASN A 283 -22.55 -4.15 12.93
N ALA A 284 -22.86 -5.12 12.08
CA ALA A 284 -21.95 -5.75 11.13
C ALA A 284 -21.84 -4.99 9.81
N LYS A 285 -21.46 -3.72 9.85
CA LYS A 285 -21.07 -2.97 8.64
C LYS A 285 -19.95 -1.99 8.95
N GLY A 286 -18.76 -2.26 8.42
CA GLY A 286 -17.72 -1.26 8.24
C GLY A 286 -18.16 -0.28 7.15
N GLU A 287 -19.05 0.65 7.49
CA GLU A 287 -19.48 1.70 6.56
C GLU A 287 -18.32 2.64 6.26
N TRP A 288 -18.22 3.10 5.00
CA TRP A 288 -17.32 4.19 4.64
C TRP A 288 -17.61 5.38 5.55
N ARG A 289 -16.62 5.78 6.35
CA ARG A 289 -16.65 7.12 6.95
C ARG A 289 -16.50 8.10 5.79
N ASN A 290 -17.62 8.70 5.41
CA ASN A 290 -17.66 9.76 4.42
C ASN A 290 -16.61 10.82 4.78
N TRP A 291 -15.63 10.98 3.88
CA TRP A 291 -14.61 12.01 3.90
C TRP A 291 -15.22 13.41 3.84
#